data_AF-A0A953T495-F1
#
_entry.id   AF-A0A953T495-F1
#
_cell.length_a   1.000
_cell.length_b   1.000
_cell.length_c   1.000
_cell.angle_alpha   90.00
_cell.angle_beta   90.00
_cell.angle_gamma   90.00
#
_symmetry.space_group_name_H-M   'P 1'
#
loop_
_entity.id
_entity.type
_entity.pdbx_description
1 polymer ?
#
loop_
_entity_poly.entity_id
_entity_poly.type
_entity_poly.pdbx_seq_one_letter_code
_entity_poly.pdbx_strand_id
1 'polypeptide(L)' 'MEKEILEKIEAQSKRIEEIYASIEKIKKYLLWTFIATVAMVILPIIVFILIIPRLLGVLSDINLII' A
#
# COMPACT_ATOMS: atom_id res chain seq x y z
N MET A 1 -45.68 10.34 15.53
CA MET A 1 -44.44 11.14 15.63
C MET A 1 -43.34 10.40 16.38
N GLU A 2 -43.51 9.99 17.63
CA GLU A 2 -42.43 9.31 18.39
C GLU A 2 -41.92 8.01 17.74
N LYS A 3 -42.81 7.15 17.25
CA LYS A 3 -42.43 5.91 16.57
C LYS A 3 -41.58 6.15 15.31
N GLU A 4 -41.93 7.15 14.51
CA GLU A 4 -41.20 7.50 13.28
C GLU A 4 -39.80 8.03 13.57
N ILE A 5 -39.64 8.77 14.68
CA ILE A 5 -38.32 9.27 15.13
C ILE A 5 -37.45 8.11 15.60
N LEU A 6 -38.00 7.18 16.39
CA LEU A 6 -37.30 5.97 16.82
C LEU A 6 -36.85 5.11 15.63
N GLU A 7 -37.72 4.88 14.65
CA GLU A 7 -37.39 4.16 13.42
C GLU A 7 -36.26 4.86 12.63
N LYS A 8 -36.27 6.19 12.53
CA LYS A 8 -35.18 6.95 11.89
C LYS A 8 -33.87 6.87 12.67
N ILE A 9 -33.91 6.83 14.01
CA ILE A 9 -32.70 6.68 14.84
C ILE A 9 -32.11 5.29 14.65
N GLU A 10 -32.93 4.25 14.70
CA GLU A 10 -32.48 2.86 14.48
C GLU A 10 -31.89 2.67 13.08
N ALA A 11 -32.55 3.23 12.05
CA ALA A 11 -32.04 3.21 10.68
C ALA A 11 -30.69 3.95 10.54
N GLN A 12 -30.47 5.02 11.30
CA GLN A 12 -29.20 5.74 11.29
C GLN A 12 -28.10 4.98 12.05
N SER A 13 -28.40 4.39 13.20
CA SER A 13 -27.46 3.56 13.95
C SER A 13 -26.92 2.41 13.10
N LYS A 14 -27.81 1.73 12.36
CA LYS A 14 -27.41 0.66 11.45
C LYS A 14 -26.45 1.13 10.36
N ARG A 15 -26.69 2.30 9.77
CA ARG A 15 -25.78 2.88 8.76
C ARG A 15 -24.41 3.22 9.35
N ILE A 16 -24.36 3.69 10.60
CA ILE A 16 -23.09 3.99 11.29
C ILE A 16 -22.29 2.72 11.51
N GLU A 17 -22.92 1.62 11.92
CA GLU A 17 -22.27 0.31 12.07
C GLU A 17 -21.70 -0.20 10.74
N GLU A 18 -22.46 -0.07 9.65
CA GLU A 18 -22.02 -0.45 8.30
C GLU A 18 -20.81 0.38 7.84
N ILE A 19 -20.80 1.69 8.14
CA ILE A 19 -19.66 2.58 7.87
C ILE A 19 -18.44 2.13 8.67
N TYR A 20 -18.61 1.85 9.96
CA TYR A 20 -17.51 1.41 10.81
C TYR A 20 -16.87 0.12 10.30
N ALA A 21 -17.69 -0.88 9.94
CA ALA A 21 -17.22 -2.13 9.33
C ALA A 21 -16.50 -1.90 7.99
N SER A 22 -16.96 -0.92 7.20
CA SER A 22 -16.33 -0.56 5.92
C SER A 22 -14.97 0.12 6.12
N ILE A 23 -14.86 1.00 7.12
CA ILE A 23 -13.59 1.66 7.48
C ILE A 23 -12.53 0.65 7.90
N GLU A 24 -12.92 -0.38 8.66
CA GLU A 24 -11.94 -1.40 9.10
C GLU A 24 -11.38 -2.20 7.91
N LYS A 25 -12.20 -2.45 6.88
CA LYS A 25 -11.74 -3.05 5.61
C LYS A 25 -10.79 -2.09 4.86
N ILE A 26 -11.13 -0.80 4.79
CA ILE A 26 -10.30 0.21 4.15
C ILE A 26 -8.93 0.28 4.82
N LYS A 27 -8.87 0.31 6.15
CA LYS A 27 -7.60 0.30 6.92
C LYS A 27 -6.73 -0.89 6.54
N LYS A 28 -7.33 -2.09 6.47
CA LYS A 28 -6.61 -3.31 6.06
C LYS A 28 -6.08 -3.20 4.63
N TYR A 29 -6.89 -2.72 3.68
CA TYR A 29 -6.44 -2.54 2.30
C TYR A 29 -5.37 -1.45 2.17
N LEU A 30 -5.47 -0.37 2.94
CA LEU A 30 -4.47 0.70 2.97
C LEU A 30 -3.12 0.16 3.43
N LEU A 31 -3.08 -0.67 4.48
CA LEU A 31 -1.85 -1.29 4.96
C LEU A 31 -1.20 -2.17 3.88
N TRP A 32 -1.98 -3.06 3.25
CA TRP A 32 -1.45 -3.94 2.21
C TRP A 32 -1.03 -3.17 0.95
N THR A 33 -1.80 -2.16 0.55
CA THR A 33 -1.47 -1.29 -0.59
C THR A 33 -0.20 -0.51 -0.31
N PHE A 34 -0.02 -0.01 0.91
CA PHE A 34 1.18 0.70 1.32
C PHE A 34 2.41 -0.22 1.25
N ILE A 35 2.32 -1.43 1.83
CA ILE A 35 3.40 -2.41 1.76
C ILE A 35 3.73 -2.77 0.30
N ALA A 36 2.71 -3.01 -0.53
CA ALA A 36 2.91 -3.33 -1.94
C ALA A 36 3.56 -2.17 -2.70
N THR A 37 3.15 -0.93 -2.44
CA THR A 37 3.72 0.28 -3.06
C THR A 37 5.18 0.45 -2.65
N VAL A 38 5.48 0.31 -1.35
CA VAL A 38 6.85 0.38 -0.84
C VAL A 38 7.70 -0.74 -1.45
N ALA A 39 7.20 -1.98 -1.52
CA ALA A 39 7.92 -3.08 -2.15
C ALA A 39 8.19 -2.80 -3.64
N MET A 40 7.20 -2.30 -4.38
CA MET A 40 7.32 -2.00 -5.81
C MET A 40 8.33 -0.87 -6.10
N VAL A 41 8.54 0.07 -5.17
CA VAL A 41 9.51 1.16 -5.34
C VAL A 41 10.88 0.80 -4.76
N ILE A 42 10.92 0.27 -3.55
CA ILE A 42 12.17 0.01 -2.81
C ILE A 42 12.90 -1.21 -3.37
N LEU A 43 12.20 -2.26 -3.78
CA LEU A 43 12.83 -3.48 -4.29
C LEU A 43 13.66 -3.18 -5.57
N PRO A 44 13.14 -2.48 -6.59
CA PRO A 44 13.96 -2.08 -7.74
C PRO A 44 15.14 -1.19 -7.38
N ILE A 45 14.98 -0.25 -6.43
CA ILE A 45 16.08 0.62 -5.99
C ILE A 45 17.22 -0.22 -5.39
N ILE A 46 16.89 -1.18 -4.53
CA ILE A 46 17.88 -2.09 -3.95
C ILE A 46 18.57 -2.89 -5.05
N VAL A 47 17.81 -3.42 -6.02
CA VAL A 47 18.36 -4.16 -7.17
C VAL A 47 19.33 -3.27 -7.96
N PHE A 48 18.99 -2.02 -8.23
CA PHE A 48 19.90 -1.10 -8.94
C PHE A 48 21.18 -0.82 -8.16
N ILE A 49 21.09 -0.56 -6.85
CA ILE A 49 22.26 -0.32 -6.00
C ILE A 49 23.22 -1.52 -6.03
N LEU A 50 22.70 -2.74 -6.13
CA LEU A 50 23.52 -3.95 -6.19
C LEU A 50 24.09 -4.23 -7.59
N ILE A 51 23.36 -3.90 -8.65
CA ILE A 51 23.75 -4.20 -10.03
C ILE A 51 24.74 -3.16 -10.58
N ILE A 52 24.51 -1.86 -10.34
CA ILE A 52 25.34 -0.76 -10.88
C ILE A 52 26.85 -0.95 -10.61
N PRO A 53 27.33 -1.21 -9.38
CA PRO A 53 28.76 -1.36 -9.13
C PRO A 53 29.35 -2.58 -9.85
N ARG A 54 28.58 -3.66 -10.01
CA ARG A 54 29.02 -4.84 -10.78
C ARG A 54 29.17 -4.52 -12.27
N LEU A 55 28.22 -3.78 -12.83
CA LEU A 55 28.30 -3.32 -14.23
C LEU A 55 29.51 -2.41 -14.45
N LEU A 56 29.76 -1.47 -13.54
CA LEU A 56 30.92 -0.58 -13.62
C LEU A 56 32.25 -1.35 -13.48
N GLY A 57 32.30 -2.39 -12.63
CA GLY A 57 33.44 -3.29 -12.53
C GLY A 57 33.74 -3.99 -13.85
N VAL A 58 32.73 -4.62 -14.46
CA VAL A 58 32.88 -5.32 -15.75
C VAL A 58 33.35 -4.37 -16.88
N LEU A 59 32.80 -3.15 -16.94
CA LEU A 59 33.24 -2.15 -17.92
C LEU A 59 34.70 -1.73 -17.72
N SER A 60 35.15 -1.62 -16.47
CA SER A 60 36.53 -1.30 -16.12
C SER A 60 37.48 -2.44 -16.49
N ASP A 61 37.08 -3.68 -16.23
CA ASP A 61 37.87 -4.88 -16.56
C ASP A 61 38.05 -5.06 -18.07
N ILE A 62 36.99 -4.81 -18.87
CA ILE A 62 37.08 -4.90 -20.34
C ILE A 62 38.07 -3.87 -20.90
N ASN A 63 38.08 -2.65 -20.37
CA ASN A 63 39.00 -1.59 -20.81
C ASN A 63 40.46 -1.82 -20.36
N LEU A 64 40.69 -2.75 -19.43
CA LEU A 64 42.04 -3.23 -19.08
C LEU A 64 42.50 -4.39 -19.98
N ILE A 65 41.59 -5.04 -20.70
CA ILE A 65 41.86 -6.23 -21.53
C ILE A 65 42.02 -5.86 -23.03
N ILE A 66 41.38 -4.79 -23.51
CA ILE A 66 41.49 -4.26 -24.88
C ILE A 66 42.62 -3.22 -24.94
#